data_AF-A0A2V6VLF9-F1
#
_entry.id   AF-A0A2V6VLF9-F1
#
_cell.length_a   1.000
_cell.length_b   1.000
_cell.length_c   1.000
_cell.angle_alpha   90.00
_cell.angle_beta   90.00
_cell.angle_gamma   90.00
#
_symmetry.space_group_name_H-M   'P 1'
#
loop_
_entity.id
_entity.type
_entity.pdbx_description
1 polymer ?
#
loop_
_entity_poly.entity_id
_entity_poly.type
_entity_poly.pdbx_seq_one_letter_code
_entity_poly.pdbx_strand_id
1 'polypeptide(L)'
;MKRLVVGITGATGSIYGIRLLEILRGHAEVQTHLVISAPGKRTIVEETAYTVADVESLAAHHYDIRDIGASIASGSFRTAGMVIAPCSIKTAGAIASCHTDSLIARAADVTLKEGRPLIMLVRETPLHIGHLKCMLALAEMGAVMLPPMPAFYNRPKGLDDIVNHTIARVLDRLNLPQTLVDEWPGTTRRGARAEPGD
;
A
#
# COMPACT_ATOMS: atom_id res chain seq x y z
N MET A 1 12.43 6.70 -15.99
CA MET A 1 12.17 5.54 -15.11
C MET A 1 12.00 6.00 -13.67
N LYS A 2 10.78 5.89 -13.12
CA LYS A 2 10.41 6.23 -11.74
C LYS A 2 10.72 5.04 -10.82
N ARG A 3 11.46 5.25 -9.73
CA ARG A 3 11.72 4.19 -8.74
C ARG A 3 10.69 4.24 -7.64
N LEU A 4 10.01 3.13 -7.36
CA LEU A 4 9.02 3.04 -6.31
C LEU A 4 9.44 2.01 -5.26
N VAL A 5 9.42 2.40 -3.99
CA VAL A 5 9.66 1.47 -2.88
C VAL A 5 8.34 0.80 -2.50
N VAL A 6 8.36 -0.52 -2.33
CA VAL A 6 7.19 -1.30 -1.89
C VAL A 6 7.58 -2.05 -0.62
N GLY A 7 6.88 -1.79 0.47
CA GLY A 7 6.99 -2.53 1.72
C GLY A 7 5.82 -3.49 1.89
N ILE A 8 6.09 -4.76 2.23
CA ILE A 8 5.06 -5.72 2.64
C ILE A 8 5.32 -6.10 4.10
N THR A 9 4.34 -5.89 4.97
CA THR A 9 4.47 -6.13 6.41
C THR A 9 3.43 -7.12 6.92
N GLY A 10 3.63 -7.68 8.12
CA GLY A 10 2.74 -8.71 8.69
C GLY A 10 1.44 -8.16 9.26
N ALA A 11 0.64 -7.51 8.43
CA ALA A 11 -0.79 -7.39 8.63
C ALA A 11 -1.48 -8.25 7.56
N THR A 12 -2.70 -8.68 7.84
CA THR A 12 -3.49 -9.43 6.84
C THR A 12 -3.80 -8.57 5.61
N GLY A 13 -3.95 -9.23 4.47
CA GLY A 13 -4.12 -8.61 3.16
C GLY A 13 -2.82 -8.56 2.36
N SER A 14 -1.96 -9.58 2.47
CA SER A 14 -0.71 -9.65 1.68
C SER A 14 -0.97 -9.50 0.17
N ILE A 15 -2.16 -9.92 -0.28
CA ILE A 15 -2.61 -9.78 -1.66
C ILE A 15 -2.58 -8.33 -2.19
N TYR A 16 -2.75 -7.30 -1.35
CA TYR A 16 -2.65 -5.91 -1.82
C TYR A 16 -1.23 -5.57 -2.29
N GLY A 17 -0.20 -5.99 -1.53
CA GLY A 17 1.20 -5.78 -1.92
C GLY A 17 1.57 -6.58 -3.16
N ILE A 18 1.13 -7.84 -3.23
CA ILE A 18 1.35 -8.72 -4.39
C ILE A 18 0.70 -8.12 -5.63
N ARG A 19 -0.58 -7.76 -5.55
CA ARG A 19 -1.32 -7.20 -6.67
C ARG A 19 -0.72 -5.87 -7.15
N LEU A 20 -0.27 -5.02 -6.22
CA LEU A 20 0.45 -3.81 -6.59
C LEU A 20 1.71 -4.13 -7.41
N LEU A 21 2.53 -5.09 -6.97
CA LEU A 21 3.74 -5.48 -7.68
C LEU A 21 3.44 -6.07 -9.08
N GLU A 22 2.39 -6.89 -9.20
CA GLU A 22 1.94 -7.43 -10.50
C GLU A 22 1.62 -6.32 -11.50
N ILE A 23 0.85 -5.32 -11.06
CA ILE A 23 0.48 -4.18 -11.91
C ILE A 23 1.72 -3.36 -12.25
N LEU A 24 2.54 -3.01 -11.26
CA LEU A 24 3.75 -2.21 -11.46
C LEU A 24 4.78 -2.88 -12.38
N ARG A 25 4.86 -4.22 -12.40
CA ARG A 25 5.70 -4.96 -13.34
C ARG A 25 5.29 -4.71 -14.80
N GLY A 26 4.00 -4.46 -15.06
CA GLY A 26 3.49 -4.09 -16.38
C GLY A 26 3.79 -2.63 -16.79
N HIS A 27 4.25 -1.78 -15.86
CA HIS A 27 4.61 -0.39 -16.15
C HIS A 27 6.09 -0.28 -16.55
N ALA A 28 6.36 -0.19 -17.86
CA ALA A 28 7.72 -0.09 -18.40
C ALA A 28 8.57 1.06 -17.82
N GLU A 29 7.93 2.11 -17.29
CA GLU A 29 8.62 3.26 -16.70
C GLU A 29 8.84 3.14 -15.19
N VAL A 30 8.37 2.08 -14.52
CA VAL A 30 8.49 1.91 -13.06
C VAL A 30 9.51 0.83 -12.72
N GLN A 31 10.40 1.16 -11.78
CA GLN A 31 11.33 0.21 -11.17
C GLN A 31 10.95 0.01 -9.70
N THR A 32 10.57 -1.20 -9.32
CA THR A 32 10.17 -1.52 -7.95
C THR A 32 11.34 -1.94 -7.08
N HIS A 33 11.36 -1.46 -5.84
CA HIS A 33 12.33 -1.79 -4.80
C HIS A 33 11.58 -2.36 -3.59
N LEU A 34 11.59 -3.68 -3.47
CA LEU A 34 10.78 -4.42 -2.51
C LEU A 34 11.54 -4.69 -1.21
N VAL A 35 10.83 -4.56 -0.09
CA VAL A 35 11.27 -5.07 1.21
C VAL A 35 10.09 -5.77 1.88
N ILE A 36 10.30 -7.02 2.32
CA ILE A 36 9.28 -7.81 3.03
C ILE A 36 9.75 -8.06 4.45
N SER A 37 8.91 -7.74 5.45
CA SER A 37 9.24 -8.06 6.84
C SER A 37 9.09 -9.55 7.15
N ALA A 38 9.79 -10.06 8.17
CA ALA A 38 9.67 -11.47 8.55
C ALA A 38 8.22 -11.89 8.87
N PRO A 39 7.40 -11.10 9.59
CA PRO A 39 5.96 -11.36 9.70
C PRO A 39 5.23 -11.31 8.35
N GLY A 40 5.57 -10.37 7.46
CA GLY A 40 4.97 -10.29 6.11
C GLY A 40 5.25 -11.53 5.26
N LYS A 41 6.46 -12.09 5.34
CA LYS A 41 6.81 -13.35 4.68
C LYS A 41 5.92 -14.52 5.13
N ARG A 42 5.56 -14.57 6.42
CA ARG A 42 4.64 -15.58 6.95
C ARG A 42 3.21 -15.36 6.43
N THR A 43 2.75 -14.12 6.47
CA THR A 43 1.39 -13.77 6.01
C THR A 43 1.18 -14.06 4.53
N ILE A 44 2.18 -13.84 3.67
CA ILE A 44 2.11 -14.20 2.24
C ILE A 44 1.77 -15.68 2.06
N VAL A 45 2.48 -16.56 2.76
CA VAL A 45 2.30 -18.02 2.65
C VAL A 45 0.98 -18.48 3.26
N GLU A 46 0.54 -17.84 4.34
CA GLU A 46 -0.71 -18.20 5.02
C GLU A 46 -1.96 -17.79 4.22
N GLU A 47 -1.93 -16.62 3.56
CA GLU A 47 -3.13 -16.01 2.98
C GLU A 47 -3.26 -16.23 1.47
N THR A 48 -2.21 -16.70 0.81
CA THR A 48 -2.14 -16.71 -0.65
C THR A 48 -1.50 -17.98 -1.18
N ALA A 49 -1.66 -18.24 -2.48
CA ALA A 49 -0.99 -19.34 -3.16
C ALA A 49 0.49 -19.05 -3.50
N TYR A 50 0.99 -17.85 -3.20
CA TYR A 50 2.34 -17.43 -3.56
C TYR A 50 3.35 -17.90 -2.51
N THR A 51 4.52 -18.33 -2.98
CA THR A 51 5.71 -18.39 -2.12
C THR A 51 6.32 -17.00 -1.97
N VAL A 52 7.19 -16.83 -0.97
CA VAL A 52 7.96 -15.58 -0.81
C VAL A 52 8.82 -15.29 -2.05
N ALA A 53 9.40 -16.33 -2.66
CA ALA A 53 10.23 -16.20 -3.86
C ALA A 53 9.41 -15.74 -5.07
N ASP A 54 8.16 -16.21 -5.21
CA ASP A 54 7.26 -15.74 -6.27
C ASP A 54 7.03 -14.24 -6.15
N VAL A 55 6.75 -13.75 -4.94
CA VAL A 55 6.53 -12.32 -4.66
C VAL A 55 7.82 -11.50 -4.86
N GLU A 56 8.97 -12.00 -4.39
CA GLU A 56 10.27 -11.35 -4.61
C GLU A 56 10.60 -11.22 -6.10
N SER A 57 10.21 -12.21 -6.92
CA SER A 57 10.39 -12.15 -8.37
C SER A 57 9.57 -11.03 -9.01
N LEU A 58 8.43 -10.63 -8.43
CA LEU A 58 7.55 -9.57 -8.97
C LEU A 58 8.25 -8.21 -9.00
N ALA A 59 9.25 -7.99 -8.15
CA ALA A 59 9.98 -6.74 -8.06
C ALA A 59 11.24 -6.70 -8.92
N ALA A 60 11.63 -5.51 -9.36
CA ALA A 60 12.91 -5.31 -10.07
C ALA A 60 14.12 -5.48 -9.14
N HIS A 61 13.99 -5.09 -7.87
CA HIS A 61 14.97 -5.30 -6.80
C HIS A 61 14.25 -5.71 -5.52
N HIS A 62 14.86 -6.58 -4.72
CA HIS A 62 14.41 -6.87 -3.36
C HIS A 62 15.60 -6.80 -2.38
N TYR A 63 15.32 -6.46 -1.12
CA TYR A 63 16.34 -6.27 -0.09
C TYR A 63 16.00 -7.05 1.19
N ASP A 64 17.04 -7.46 1.94
CA ASP A 64 16.84 -7.93 3.31
C ASP A 64 16.39 -6.76 4.19
N ILE A 65 15.41 -6.99 5.05
CA ILE A 65 14.87 -5.96 5.95
C ILE A 65 15.92 -5.38 6.93
N ARG A 66 17.03 -6.06 7.16
CA ARG A 66 18.13 -5.61 8.03
C ARG A 66 19.19 -4.83 7.28
N ASP A 67 19.14 -4.77 5.94
CA ASP A 67 20.12 -4.07 5.13
C ASP A 67 19.89 -2.55 5.16
N ILE A 68 20.25 -1.91 6.28
CA ILE A 68 20.21 -0.46 6.43
C ILE A 68 21.23 0.27 5.54
N GLY A 69 22.09 -0.45 4.83
CA GLY A 69 23.04 0.08 3.84
C GLY A 69 22.48 0.12 2.41
N ALA A 70 21.30 -0.46 2.17
CA ALA A 70 20.67 -0.49 0.85
C ALA A 70 20.42 0.92 0.29
N SER A 71 20.36 1.04 -1.03
CA SER A 71 20.17 2.34 -1.72
C SER A 71 18.95 3.12 -1.21
N ILE A 72 17.86 2.41 -0.93
CA ILE A 72 16.60 3.01 -0.43
C ILE A 72 16.69 3.56 1.01
N ALA A 73 17.78 3.30 1.74
CA ALA A 73 18.06 3.89 3.05
C ALA A 73 18.68 5.30 2.98
N SER A 74 18.95 5.81 1.76
CA SER A 74 19.56 7.12 1.52
C SER A 74 18.65 8.04 0.72
N GLY A 75 18.50 9.29 1.17
CA GLY A 75 17.74 10.31 0.44
C GLY A 75 18.36 10.69 -0.91
N SER A 76 19.69 10.58 -1.05
CA SER A 76 20.37 10.84 -2.33
C SER A 76 19.93 9.88 -3.44
N PHE A 77 19.46 8.68 -3.09
CA PHE A 77 18.82 7.77 -4.02
C PHE A 77 17.38 8.23 -4.27
N ARG A 78 17.17 8.87 -5.43
CA ARG A 78 15.88 9.47 -5.79
C ARG A 78 14.85 8.39 -6.11
N THR A 79 13.78 8.37 -5.33
CA THR A 79 12.57 7.56 -5.50
C THR A 79 11.38 8.48 -5.75
N ALA A 80 10.36 7.97 -6.44
CA ALA A 80 9.10 8.67 -6.70
C ALA A 80 8.13 8.60 -5.51
N GLY A 81 8.41 7.74 -4.52
CA GLY A 81 7.58 7.52 -3.35
C GLY A 81 7.76 6.12 -2.78
N MET A 82 6.96 5.80 -1.78
CA MET A 82 6.89 4.49 -1.13
C MET A 82 5.44 4.10 -0.85
N VAL A 83 5.12 2.82 -1.04
CA VAL A 83 3.85 2.22 -0.63
C VAL A 83 4.12 1.09 0.36
N ILE A 84 3.38 1.04 1.47
CA ILE A 84 3.40 -0.09 2.40
C ILE A 84 2.05 -0.81 2.33
N ALA A 85 2.04 -2.02 1.76
CA ALA A 85 0.83 -2.76 1.41
C ALA A 85 0.99 -4.27 1.72
N PRO A 86 0.32 -4.81 2.75
CA PRO A 86 -0.35 -4.09 3.82
C PRO A 86 0.66 -3.51 4.83
N CYS A 87 0.21 -2.53 5.62
CA CYS A 87 0.95 -1.93 6.72
C CYS A 87 0.39 -2.40 8.07
N SER A 88 1.22 -3.01 8.90
CA SER A 88 0.86 -3.36 10.27
C SER A 88 0.98 -2.14 11.20
N ILE A 89 0.24 -2.16 12.30
CA ILE A 89 0.35 -1.14 13.36
C ILE A 89 1.78 -1.10 13.92
N LYS A 90 2.47 -2.23 14.03
CA LYS A 90 3.88 -2.26 14.48
C LYS A 90 4.76 -1.39 13.58
N THR A 91 4.66 -1.59 12.26
CA THR A 91 5.45 -0.80 11.30
C THR A 91 5.01 0.66 11.30
N ALA A 92 3.71 0.94 11.36
CA ALA A 92 3.20 2.30 11.46
C ALA A 92 3.75 3.00 12.72
N GLY A 93 3.74 2.33 13.88
CA GLY A 93 4.26 2.85 15.14
C GLY A 93 5.76 3.16 15.07
N ALA A 94 6.55 2.28 14.45
CA ALA A 94 7.98 2.52 14.25
C ALA A 94 8.23 3.77 13.40
N ILE A 95 7.51 3.94 12.29
CA ILE A 95 7.64 5.11 11.40
C ILE A 95 7.18 6.38 12.12
N ALA A 96 6.02 6.35 12.80
CA ALA A 96 5.45 7.49 13.53
C ALA A 96 6.36 8.02 14.65
N SER A 97 7.28 7.19 15.13
CA SER A 97 8.22 7.53 16.19
C SER A 97 9.67 7.60 15.72
N CYS A 98 9.91 7.60 14.40
CA CYS A 98 11.22 7.62 13.77
C CYS A 98 12.18 6.50 14.22
N HIS A 99 11.64 5.37 14.71
CA HIS A 99 12.42 4.17 15.01
C HIS A 99 12.74 3.43 13.71
N THR A 100 13.94 3.64 13.20
CA THR A 100 14.37 3.23 11.85
C THR A 100 15.32 2.02 11.85
N ASP A 101 15.12 1.09 12.79
CA ASP A 101 15.91 -0.14 12.96
C ASP A 101 15.69 -1.20 11.86
N SER A 102 14.67 -1.02 11.03
CA SER A 102 14.39 -1.84 9.86
C SER A 102 14.47 -1.01 8.58
N LEU A 103 14.86 -1.63 7.48
CA LEU A 103 14.94 -0.98 6.17
C LEU A 103 13.58 -0.42 5.70
N ILE A 104 12.47 -1.07 6.05
CA ILE A 104 11.12 -0.53 5.77
C ILE A 104 10.90 0.79 6.51
N ALA A 105 11.14 0.82 7.82
CA ALA A 105 10.97 2.04 8.61
C ALA A 105 11.96 3.13 8.17
N ARG A 106 13.21 2.76 7.88
CA ARG A 106 14.24 3.67 7.39
C ARG A 106 13.89 4.26 6.02
N ALA A 107 13.44 3.45 5.07
CA ALA A 107 13.03 3.92 3.75
C ALA A 107 11.79 4.82 3.82
N ALA A 108 10.86 4.55 4.76
CA ALA A 108 9.69 5.40 5.00
C ALA A 108 10.07 6.75 5.61
N ASP A 109 10.96 6.76 6.61
CA ASP A 109 11.53 7.99 7.19
C ASP A 109 12.27 8.83 6.12
N VAL A 110 13.07 8.17 5.28
CA VAL A 110 13.71 8.81 4.12
C VAL A 110 12.67 9.35 3.14
N THR A 111 11.59 8.63 2.89
CA THR A 111 10.52 9.08 1.99
C THR A 111 9.87 10.36 2.54
N LEU A 112 9.53 10.40 3.83
CA LEU A 112 8.92 11.55 4.47
C LEU A 112 9.85 12.77 4.52
N LYS A 113 11.10 12.61 4.98
CA LYS A 113 12.04 13.73 5.10
C LYS A 113 12.42 14.38 3.76
N GLU A 114 12.31 13.62 2.67
CA GLU A 114 12.55 14.10 1.30
C GLU A 114 11.29 14.68 0.64
N GLY A 115 10.17 14.77 1.36
CA GLY A 115 8.90 15.29 0.85
C GLY A 115 8.26 14.41 -0.22
N ARG A 116 8.57 13.10 -0.22
CA ARG A 116 8.06 12.14 -1.21
C ARG A 116 6.76 11.50 -0.70
N PRO A 117 5.84 11.08 -1.59
CA PRO A 117 4.63 10.38 -1.18
C PRO A 117 4.94 9.07 -0.44
N LEU A 118 4.46 8.95 0.80
CA LEU A 118 4.39 7.70 1.55
C LEU A 118 2.91 7.28 1.66
N ILE A 119 2.53 6.16 1.06
CA ILE A 119 1.15 5.64 1.09
C ILE A 119 1.11 4.39 1.98
N MET A 120 0.19 4.35 2.94
CA MET A 120 0.14 3.29 3.95
C MET A 120 -1.23 2.61 3.98
N LEU A 121 -1.26 1.33 3.58
CA LEU A 121 -2.46 0.48 3.66
C LEU A 121 -2.53 -0.15 5.05
N VAL A 122 -2.78 0.68 6.06
CA VAL A 122 -2.90 0.20 7.44
C VAL A 122 -4.13 -0.69 7.56
N ARG A 123 -3.91 -1.95 7.95
CA ARG A 123 -4.98 -2.92 8.18
C ARG A 123 -4.95 -3.35 9.65
N GLU A 124 -5.94 -2.90 10.40
CA GLU A 124 -6.28 -3.40 11.74
C GLU A 124 -7.76 -3.13 12.06
N THR A 125 -8.40 -4.00 12.84
CA THR A 125 -9.73 -3.74 13.40
C THR A 125 -10.03 -4.69 14.58
N PRO A 126 -10.63 -4.20 15.68
CA PRO A 126 -10.95 -2.81 15.99
C PRO A 126 -9.71 -1.95 16.29
N LEU A 127 -9.83 -0.63 16.16
CA LEU A 127 -8.77 0.31 16.50
C LEU A 127 -8.97 0.86 17.92
N HIS A 128 -7.92 0.80 18.74
CA HIS A 128 -7.87 1.51 20.01
C HIS A 128 -7.17 2.88 19.86
N ILE A 129 -7.25 3.73 20.87
CA ILE A 129 -6.71 5.11 20.81
C ILE A 129 -5.22 5.19 20.47
N GLY A 130 -4.41 4.22 20.90
CA GLY A 130 -2.99 4.14 20.52
C GLY A 130 -2.75 4.00 19.01
N HIS A 131 -3.55 3.17 18.31
CA HIS A 131 -3.50 3.03 16.86
C HIS A 131 -3.86 4.36 16.18
N LEU A 132 -4.94 5.00 16.64
CA LEU A 132 -5.41 6.28 16.09
C LEU A 132 -4.39 7.40 16.26
N LYS A 133 -3.75 7.51 17.44
CA LYS A 133 -2.67 8.48 17.67
C LYS A 133 -1.47 8.26 16.75
N CYS A 134 -1.09 7.00 16.53
CA CYS A 134 -0.03 6.65 15.59
C CYS A 134 -0.39 7.06 14.15
N MET A 135 -1.62 6.74 13.71
CA MET A 135 -2.12 7.10 12.38
C MET A 135 -2.24 8.62 12.20
N LEU A 136 -2.65 9.35 13.24
CA LEU A 136 -2.71 10.81 13.24
C LEU A 136 -1.31 11.42 13.07
N ALA A 137 -0.33 10.99 13.87
CA ALA A 137 1.03 11.50 13.78
C ALA A 137 1.63 11.29 12.37
N LEU A 138 1.38 10.12 11.76
CA LEU A 138 1.81 9.86 10.38
C LEU A 138 1.12 10.77 9.37
N ALA A 139 -0.18 11.00 9.52
CA ALA A 139 -0.92 11.92 8.66
C ALA A 139 -0.40 13.37 8.79
N GLU A 140 -0.08 13.82 10.01
CA GLU A 140 0.52 15.12 10.29
C GLU A 140 1.92 15.26 9.67
N MET A 141 2.69 14.16 9.60
CA MET A 141 3.98 14.11 8.89
C MET A 141 3.85 14.12 7.36
N GLY A 142 2.63 14.03 6.82
CA GLY A 142 2.37 14.03 5.38
C GLY A 142 2.24 12.63 4.76
N ALA A 143 2.21 11.57 5.56
CA ALA A 143 1.88 10.24 5.06
C ALA A 143 0.40 10.16 4.64
N VAL A 144 0.12 9.35 3.63
CA VAL A 144 -1.23 9.11 3.12
C VAL A 144 -1.78 7.85 3.77
N MET A 145 -2.71 8.04 4.70
CA MET A 145 -3.45 6.94 5.31
C MET A 145 -4.51 6.43 4.33
N LEU A 146 -4.22 5.31 3.66
CA LEU A 146 -5.09 4.67 2.66
C LEU A 146 -5.42 3.25 3.12
N PRO A 147 -6.17 3.06 4.22
CA PRO A 147 -6.55 1.73 4.68
C PRO A 147 -7.37 1.00 3.59
N PRO A 148 -7.24 -0.34 3.47
CA PRO A 148 -7.98 -1.12 2.47
C PRO A 148 -9.47 -1.24 2.85
N MET A 149 -10.23 -0.19 2.55
CA MET A 149 -11.67 -0.10 2.80
C MET A 149 -12.43 -0.38 1.49
N PRO A 150 -13.18 -1.49 1.38
CA PRO A 150 -13.87 -1.85 0.14
C PRO A 150 -14.91 -0.81 -0.28
N ALA A 151 -14.89 -0.44 -1.56
CA ALA A 151 -15.99 0.27 -2.18
C ALA A 151 -17.06 -0.70 -2.68
N PHE A 152 -18.33 -0.31 -2.52
CA PHE A 152 -19.49 -1.10 -2.96
C PHE A 152 -20.32 -0.40 -4.03
N TYR A 153 -20.01 0.85 -4.36
CA TYR A 153 -20.74 1.61 -5.38
C TYR A 153 -20.57 1.01 -6.79
N ASN A 154 -19.45 0.32 -7.02
CA ASN A 154 -19.14 -0.41 -8.24
C ASN A 154 -19.69 -1.86 -8.24
N ARG A 155 -20.39 -2.28 -7.19
CA ARG A 155 -21.01 -3.62 -7.05
C ARG A 155 -20.02 -4.77 -7.37
N PRO A 156 -18.94 -4.91 -6.58
CA PRO A 156 -17.90 -5.90 -6.84
C PRO A 156 -18.48 -7.32 -6.92
N LYS A 157 -17.93 -8.14 -7.83
CA LYS A 157 -18.34 -9.52 -8.10
C LYS A 157 -17.46 -10.54 -7.38
N GLY A 158 -16.26 -10.15 -7.00
CA GLY A 158 -15.32 -10.99 -6.27
C GLY A 158 -14.30 -10.20 -5.47
N LEU A 159 -13.40 -10.94 -4.81
CA LEU A 159 -12.31 -10.34 -4.04
C LEU A 159 -11.35 -9.53 -4.92
N ASP A 160 -11.11 -9.98 -6.15
CA ASP A 160 -10.25 -9.28 -7.09
C ASP A 160 -10.73 -7.85 -7.38
N ASP A 161 -12.05 -7.63 -7.50
CA ASP A 161 -12.60 -6.29 -7.71
C ASP A 161 -12.35 -5.37 -6.51
N ILE A 162 -12.43 -5.92 -5.29
CA ILE A 162 -12.17 -5.19 -4.03
C ILE A 162 -10.68 -4.83 -3.93
N VAL A 163 -9.80 -5.78 -4.26
CA VAL A 163 -8.35 -5.58 -4.25
C VAL A 163 -7.96 -4.56 -5.31
N ASN A 164 -8.41 -4.76 -6.56
CA ASN A 164 -8.14 -3.86 -7.69
C ASN A 164 -8.64 -2.43 -7.43
N HIS A 165 -9.78 -2.26 -6.76
CA HIS A 165 -10.26 -0.93 -6.37
C HIS A 165 -9.30 -0.22 -5.41
N THR A 166 -8.81 -0.92 -4.39
CA THR A 166 -7.83 -0.34 -3.47
C THR A 166 -6.53 0.01 -4.19
N ILE A 167 -6.04 -0.87 -5.08
CA ILE A 167 -4.82 -0.64 -5.85
C ILE A 167 -4.98 0.50 -6.86
N ALA A 168 -6.14 0.66 -7.49
CA ALA A 168 -6.44 1.81 -8.34
C ALA A 168 -6.23 3.12 -7.56
N ARG A 169 -6.77 3.22 -6.34
CA ARG A 169 -6.59 4.40 -5.49
C ARG A 169 -5.14 4.66 -5.08
N VAL A 170 -4.34 3.61 -4.92
CA VAL A 170 -2.89 3.73 -4.68
C VAL A 170 -2.19 4.31 -5.91
N LEU A 171 -2.48 3.77 -7.11
CA LEU A 171 -1.89 4.22 -8.37
C LEU A 171 -2.28 5.67 -8.68
N ASP A 172 -3.55 6.04 -8.47
CA ASP A 172 -4.04 7.42 -8.61
C ASP A 172 -3.24 8.37 -7.71
N ARG A 173 -2.99 7.98 -6.45
CA ARG A 173 -2.21 8.80 -5.51
C ARG A 173 -0.73 8.95 -5.90
N LEU A 174 -0.19 7.97 -6.63
CA LEU A 174 1.16 8.03 -7.20
C LEU A 174 1.21 8.75 -8.56
N ASN A 175 0.07 9.22 -9.08
CA ASN A 175 -0.08 9.73 -10.44
C ASN A 175 0.46 8.74 -11.48
N LEU A 176 0.11 7.46 -11.32
CA LEU A 176 0.36 6.41 -12.31
C LEU A 176 -0.94 6.06 -13.03
N PRO A 177 -0.93 5.91 -14.36
CA PRO A 177 -2.13 5.55 -15.10
C PRO A 177 -2.62 4.16 -14.68
N GLN A 178 -3.93 3.96 -14.62
CA GLN A 178 -4.54 2.68 -14.27
C GLN A 178 -5.85 2.48 -15.05
N THR A 179 -6.15 1.23 -15.37
CA THR A 179 -7.41 0.80 -16.02
C THR A 179 -8.13 -0.28 -15.20
N LEU A 180 -7.83 -0.36 -13.90
CA LEU A 180 -8.38 -1.33 -12.97
C LEU A 180 -9.82 -0.98 -12.57
N VAL A 181 -10.09 0.32 -12.42
CA VAL A 181 -11.40 0.85 -12.05
C VAL A 181 -11.68 2.14 -12.81
N ASP A 182 -12.89 2.24 -13.36
CA ASP A 182 -13.38 3.45 -14.02
C ASP A 182 -13.60 4.60 -13.03
N GLU A 183 -13.43 5.83 -13.52
CA GLU A 183 -13.77 7.02 -12.76
C GLU A 183 -15.27 7.03 -12.39
N TRP A 184 -15.59 7.47 -11.18
CA TRP A 184 -16.97 7.54 -10.71
C TRP A 184 -17.69 8.75 -11.32
N PRO A 185 -18.71 8.58 -12.19
CA PRO A 185 -19.36 9.68 -12.90
C PRO A 185 -20.42 10.42 -12.06
N GLY A 186 -20.59 10.05 -10.78
CA GLY A 186 -21.74 10.46 -9.98
C GLY A 186 -22.99 9.59 -10.23
N THR A 187 -24.02 9.78 -9.41
CA THR A 187 -25.32 9.11 -9.62
C THR A 187 -26.30 10.07 -10.27
N THR A 188 -27.00 9.64 -11.31
CA THR A 188 -28.30 10.22 -11.63
C THR A 188 -29.24 9.93 -10.46
N ARG A 189 -29.97 10.94 -9.94
CA ARG A 189 -31.01 10.73 -8.92
C ARG A 189 -31.87 9.55 -9.36
N ARG A 190 -31.99 8.51 -8.54
CA ARG A 190 -33.05 7.53 -8.75
C ARG A 190 -34.35 8.32 -8.74
N GLY A 191 -35.09 8.30 -9.86
CA GLY A 191 -36.47 8.79 -9.88
C GLY A 191 -37.19 8.17 -8.69
N ALA A 192 -37.99 8.97 -7.99
CA ALA A 192 -38.79 8.51 -6.86
C ALA A 192 -39.42 7.17 -7.22
N ARG A 193 -39.31 6.18 -6.32
CA ARG A 193 -40.07 4.94 -6.49
C ARG A 193 -41.52 5.36 -6.71
N ALA A 194 -42.10 5.02 -7.86
CA ALA A 194 -43.55 5.08 -8.01
C ALA A 194 -44.14 4.31 -6.83
N GLU A 195 -44.99 4.97 -6.05
CA GLU A 195 -45.69 4.31 -4.96
C GLU A 195 -46.51 3.15 -5.55
N PRO A 196 -46.55 1.99 -4.89
CA PRO A 196 -47.41 0.91 -5.34
C PRO A 196 -48.85 1.28 -4.99
N GLY A 197 -49.62 1.77 -5.98
CA GLY A 197 -51.07 1.96 -5.86
C GLY A 197 -51.66 2.96 -6.84
N ASP A 198 -51.96 2.51 -8.05
CA ASP A 198 -53.18 2.84 -8.82
C ASP A 198 -53.82 1.51 -9.24
#